data_AF-A0A843CCB1-F1
#
_entry.id   AF-A0A843CCB1-F1
#
_cell.length_a   1.000
_cell.length_b   1.000
_cell.length_c   1.000
_cell.angle_alpha   90.00
_cell.angle_beta   90.00
_cell.angle_gamma   90.00
#
_symmetry.space_group_name_H-M   'P 1'
#
loop_
_entity.id
_entity.type
_entity.pdbx_description
1 polymer ?
#
loop_
_entity_poly.entity_id
_entity_poly.type
_entity_poly.pdbx_seq_one_letter_code
_entity_poly.pdbx_strand_id
1 'polypeptide(L)'
;MNMANSNKFCTSISCMDGRIQLPIIHLLKEKFNVDYVDTITEPGVDKLFSNTNKMQEIKSKVLISVNVHGSKLIMISGHHDCAGNPVSKKEHITQIKNAISVIQSWKMPVKVNGAWINEDFELEIMEI
;
A
#
# COMPACT_ATOMS: atom_id res chain seq x y z
N MET A 1 -29.12 20.31 1.47
CA MET A 1 -27.83 19.58 1.57
C MET A 1 -28.09 18.16 1.09
N ASN A 2 -27.81 17.88 -0.18
CA ASN A 2 -27.99 16.54 -0.73
C ASN A 2 -26.85 15.66 -0.23
N MET A 3 -27.20 14.47 0.28
CA MET A 3 -26.23 13.40 0.55
C MET A 3 -25.55 13.01 -0.77
N ALA A 4 -24.46 13.68 -1.11
CA ALA A 4 -23.54 13.15 -2.10
C ALA A 4 -22.96 11.88 -1.50
N ASN A 5 -23.15 10.73 -2.15
CA ASN A 5 -22.38 9.53 -1.84
C ASN A 5 -20.91 9.94 -1.83
N SER A 6 -20.29 10.03 -0.65
CA SER A 6 -18.88 10.35 -0.55
C SER A 6 -18.12 9.16 -1.15
N ASN A 7 -17.46 9.39 -2.29
CA ASN A 7 -16.58 8.39 -2.91
C ASN A 7 -15.64 7.80 -1.87
N LYS A 8 -15.53 6.47 -1.82
CA LYS A 8 -14.69 5.73 -0.88
C LYS A 8 -13.31 5.51 -1.47
N PHE A 9 -12.29 5.98 -0.77
CA PHE A 9 -10.89 5.82 -1.17
C PHE A 9 -10.17 4.81 -0.27
N CYS A 10 -9.21 4.09 -0.85
CA CYS A 10 -8.10 3.51 -0.11
C CYS A 10 -6.77 3.93 -0.74
N THR A 11 -5.68 3.76 0.02
CA THR A 11 -4.32 4.06 -0.42
C THR A 11 -3.58 2.75 -0.63
N SER A 12 -3.01 2.54 -1.81
CA SER A 12 -2.08 1.45 -2.11
C SER A 12 -0.66 2.01 -2.18
N ILE A 13 0.26 1.39 -1.45
CA ILE A 13 1.70 1.63 -1.53
C ILE A 13 2.31 0.35 -2.09
N SER A 14 2.81 0.40 -3.32
CA SER A 14 3.25 -0.78 -4.06
C SER A 14 4.48 -0.50 -4.93
N CYS A 15 5.08 -1.55 -5.48
CA CYS A 15 6.13 -1.36 -6.48
C CYS A 15 5.57 -0.67 -7.74
N MET A 16 6.40 0.01 -8.51
CA MET A 16 6.01 0.57 -9.82
C MET A 16 5.82 -0.48 -10.92
N ASP A 17 6.05 -1.77 -10.63
CA ASP A 17 5.90 -2.86 -11.59
C ASP A 17 4.50 -2.86 -12.20
N GLY A 18 4.41 -2.78 -13.54
CA GLY A 18 3.13 -2.71 -14.24
C GLY A 18 2.28 -3.96 -14.09
N ARG A 19 2.90 -5.12 -13.86
CA ARG A 19 2.22 -6.43 -13.75
C ARG A 19 1.27 -6.49 -12.56
N ILE A 20 1.58 -5.77 -11.48
CA ILE A 20 0.82 -5.84 -10.23
C ILE A 20 -0.28 -4.78 -10.10
N GLN A 21 -0.29 -3.73 -10.93
CA GLN A 21 -1.16 -2.56 -10.69
C GLN A 21 -2.66 -2.88 -10.79
N LEU A 22 -3.10 -3.46 -11.90
CA LEU A 22 -4.51 -3.83 -12.08
C LEU A 22 -4.97 -4.92 -11.09
N PRO A 23 -4.20 -5.99 -10.84
CA PRO A 23 -4.55 -6.98 -9.81
C PRO A 23 -4.80 -6.36 -8.44
N ILE A 24 -3.90 -5.50 -7.94
CA ILE A 24 -4.08 -4.83 -6.65
C ILE A 24 -5.32 -3.95 -6.65
N ILE A 25 -5.51 -3.13 -7.69
CA ILE A 25 -6.64 -2.19 -7.77
C ILE A 25 -7.96 -2.94 -7.71
N HIS A 26 -8.13 -4.00 -8.52
CA HIS A 26 -9.37 -4.78 -8.53
C HIS A 26 -9.61 -5.47 -7.19
N LEU A 27 -8.61 -6.15 -6.64
CA LEU A 27 -8.75 -6.85 -5.36
C LEU A 27 -9.07 -5.90 -4.20
N LEU A 28 -8.46 -4.71 -4.17
CA LEU A 28 -8.76 -3.72 -3.14
C LEU A 28 -10.18 -3.18 -3.26
N LYS A 29 -10.63 -2.88 -4.48
CA LYS A 29 -12.01 -2.44 -4.75
C LYS A 29 -13.03 -3.47 -4.31
N GLU A 30 -12.84 -4.72 -4.72
CA GLU A 30 -13.76 -5.82 -4.42
C GLU A 30 -13.78 -6.16 -2.92
N LYS A 31 -12.60 -6.37 -2.31
CA LYS A 31 -12.50 -6.85 -0.93
C LYS A 31 -12.84 -5.79 0.12
N PHE A 32 -12.58 -4.51 -0.17
CA PHE A 32 -12.81 -3.41 0.76
C PHE A 32 -13.95 -2.48 0.37
N ASN A 33 -14.65 -2.77 -0.73
CA ASN A 33 -15.81 -2.00 -1.21
C ASN A 33 -15.49 -0.49 -1.33
N VAL A 34 -14.40 -0.18 -2.02
CA VAL A 34 -13.94 1.19 -2.30
C VAL A 34 -14.12 1.54 -3.78
N ASP A 35 -14.36 2.81 -4.06
CA ASP A 35 -14.61 3.32 -5.41
C ASP A 35 -13.29 3.66 -6.14
N TYR A 36 -12.28 4.12 -5.38
CA TYR A 36 -11.00 4.57 -5.91
C TYR A 36 -9.83 4.08 -5.05
N VAL A 37 -8.70 3.85 -5.71
CA VAL A 37 -7.45 3.42 -5.09
C VAL A 37 -6.38 4.45 -5.46
N ASP A 38 -5.93 5.23 -4.49
CA ASP A 38 -4.78 6.12 -4.67
C ASP A 38 -3.51 5.27 -4.65
N THR A 39 -2.79 5.19 -5.77
CA THR A 39 -1.58 4.36 -5.90
C THR A 39 -0.32 5.20 -5.74
N ILE A 40 0.48 4.89 -4.72
CA ILE A 40 1.80 5.47 -4.46
C ILE A 40 2.84 4.42 -4.82
N THR A 41 3.63 4.68 -5.86
CA THR A 41 4.56 3.68 -6.41
C THR A 41 6.02 4.12 -6.35
N GLU A 42 6.90 3.20 -5.97
CA GLU A 42 8.36 3.33 -6.09
C GLU A 42 8.95 1.94 -6.41
N PRO A 43 10.12 1.82 -7.07
CA PRO A 43 10.75 0.52 -7.27
C PRO A 43 11.13 -0.12 -5.94
N GLY A 44 10.56 -1.30 -5.63
CA GLY A 44 10.86 -2.03 -4.41
C GLY A 44 10.47 -1.28 -3.13
N VAL A 45 9.25 -0.71 -3.11
CA VAL A 45 8.81 0.26 -2.10
C VAL A 45 8.88 -0.24 -0.66
N ASP A 46 8.76 -1.55 -0.44
CA ASP A 46 8.77 -2.18 0.88
C ASP A 46 10.09 -1.99 1.64
N LYS A 47 11.24 -1.93 0.93
CA LYS A 47 12.54 -1.62 1.55
C LYS A 47 12.73 -0.15 1.94
N LEU A 48 11.90 0.76 1.41
CA LEU A 48 12.14 2.21 1.51
C LEU A 48 11.79 2.79 2.88
N PHE A 49 11.11 2.04 3.74
CA PHE A 49 10.75 2.47 5.09
C PHE A 49 11.92 2.44 6.09
N SER A 50 13.09 1.98 5.65
CA SER A 50 14.37 2.15 6.37
C SER A 50 15.17 3.38 5.90
N ASN A 51 14.73 4.07 4.83
CA ASN A 51 15.35 5.29 4.31
C ASN A 51 14.50 6.51 4.69
N THR A 52 15.03 7.39 5.55
CA THR A 52 14.27 8.55 6.06
C THR A 52 13.73 9.46 4.96
N ASN A 53 14.52 9.79 3.94
CA ASN A 53 14.09 10.73 2.91
C ASN A 53 12.96 10.15 2.05
N LYS A 54 13.12 8.90 1.61
CA LYS A 54 12.08 8.20 0.83
C LYS A 54 10.82 7.94 1.65
N MET A 55 10.97 7.57 2.92
CA MET A 55 9.84 7.42 3.84
C MET A 55 9.06 8.73 4.00
N GLN A 56 9.72 9.89 4.14
CA GLN A 56 9.03 11.18 4.24
C GLN A 56 8.31 11.56 2.94
N GLU A 57 8.89 11.25 1.78
CA GLU A 57 8.25 11.45 0.49
C GLU A 57 6.97 10.60 0.34
N ILE A 58 7.03 9.33 0.74
CA ILE A 58 5.85 8.44 0.76
C ILE A 58 4.81 8.98 1.75
N LYS A 59 5.24 9.40 2.94
CA LYS A 59 4.35 9.95 3.97
C LYS A 59 3.59 11.17 3.49
N SER A 60 4.22 12.11 2.76
CA SER A 60 3.52 13.30 2.27
C SER A 60 2.42 12.93 1.26
N LYS A 61 2.67 11.96 0.37
CA LYS A 61 1.67 11.42 -0.57
C LYS A 61 0.52 10.71 0.17
N VAL A 62 0.84 9.90 1.18
CA VAL A 62 -0.16 9.22 2.03
C VAL A 62 -1.06 10.24 2.75
N LEU A 63 -0.48 11.32 3.29
CA LEU A 63 -1.25 12.36 3.99
C LEU A 63 -2.25 13.05 3.06
N ILE A 64 -1.96 13.19 1.77
CA ILE A 64 -2.94 13.71 0.79
C ILE A 64 -4.11 12.73 0.66
N SER A 65 -3.83 11.45 0.41
CA SER A 65 -4.88 10.42 0.28
C SER A 65 -5.76 10.31 1.53
N VAL A 66 -5.15 10.34 2.72
CA VAL A 66 -5.88 10.24 4.00
C VAL A 66 -6.65 11.52 4.34
N ASN A 67 -6.01 12.69 4.27
CA ASN A 67 -6.61 13.93 4.78
C ASN A 67 -7.49 14.65 3.74
N VAL A 68 -7.19 14.52 2.45
CA VAL A 68 -7.93 15.19 1.37
C VAL A 68 -8.98 14.28 0.76
N HIS A 69 -8.61 13.05 0.38
CA HIS A 69 -9.57 12.09 -0.20
C HIS A 69 -10.33 11.27 0.85
N GLY A 70 -9.91 11.33 2.13
CA GLY A 70 -10.60 10.65 3.22
C GLY A 70 -10.35 9.13 3.26
N SER A 71 -9.25 8.66 2.66
CA SER A 71 -8.86 7.24 2.65
C SER A 71 -8.88 6.65 4.07
N LYS A 72 -9.51 5.47 4.23
CA LYS A 72 -9.66 4.78 5.53
C LYS A 72 -8.78 3.53 5.68
N LEU A 73 -8.10 3.15 4.61
CA LEU A 73 -7.24 1.97 4.54
C LEU A 73 -5.97 2.31 3.77
N ILE A 74 -4.84 1.89 4.33
CA ILE A 74 -3.54 1.86 3.65
C ILE A 74 -3.13 0.40 3.49
N MET A 75 -2.81 0.01 2.26
CA MET A 75 -2.25 -1.29 1.90
C MET A 75 -0.81 -1.11 1.41
N ILE A 76 0.18 -1.61 2.16
CA ILE A 76 1.57 -1.70 1.71
C ILE A 76 1.85 -3.11 1.17
N SER A 77 2.51 -3.20 0.01
CA SER A 77 2.80 -4.49 -0.62
C SER A 77 4.22 -4.61 -1.17
N GLY A 78 4.76 -5.82 -1.05
CA GLY A 78 5.89 -6.33 -1.85
C GLY A 78 5.37 -7.39 -2.81
N HIS A 79 6.17 -7.78 -3.81
CA HIS A 79 5.74 -8.72 -4.84
C HIS A 79 6.84 -9.67 -5.29
N HIS A 80 6.41 -10.82 -5.82
CA HIS A 80 7.26 -11.81 -6.45
C HIS A 80 8.05 -11.20 -7.64
N ASP A 81 9.29 -11.66 -7.84
CA ASP A 81 10.13 -11.26 -8.98
C ASP A 81 10.32 -9.73 -9.09
N CYS A 82 10.64 -9.07 -7.96
CA CYS A 82 10.84 -7.63 -7.89
C CYS A 82 12.27 -7.22 -8.27
N ALA A 83 12.47 -6.66 -9.46
CA ALA A 83 13.76 -6.09 -9.86
C ALA A 83 14.18 -4.88 -9.01
N GLY A 84 13.20 -4.11 -8.51
CA GLY A 84 13.44 -2.96 -7.65
C GLY A 84 13.93 -3.33 -6.24
N ASN A 85 13.71 -4.57 -5.82
CA ASN A 85 14.15 -5.11 -4.53
C ASN A 85 14.41 -6.62 -4.67
N PRO A 86 15.57 -7.02 -5.21
CA PRO A 86 15.85 -8.41 -5.57
C PRO A 86 16.25 -9.23 -4.33
N VAL A 87 15.27 -9.49 -3.47
CA VAL A 87 15.44 -10.22 -2.21
C VAL A 87 14.46 -11.39 -2.10
N SER A 88 14.64 -12.25 -1.09
CA SER A 88 13.74 -13.39 -0.87
C SER A 88 12.33 -12.95 -0.44
N LYS A 89 11.29 -13.79 -0.67
CA LYS A 89 9.94 -13.57 -0.11
C LYS A 89 9.99 -13.30 1.40
N LYS A 90 10.82 -14.03 2.16
CA LYS A 90 10.98 -13.83 3.61
C LYS A 90 11.49 -12.42 3.96
N GLU A 91 12.43 -11.90 3.16
CA GLU A 91 12.97 -10.56 3.35
C GLU A 91 11.93 -9.50 3.01
N HIS A 92 11.21 -9.63 1.89
CA HIS A 92 10.07 -8.78 1.55
C HIS A 92 9.03 -8.74 2.69
N ILE A 93 8.63 -9.90 3.22
CA ILE A 93 7.68 -9.99 4.34
C ILE A 93 8.18 -9.25 5.58
N THR A 94 9.47 -9.35 5.90
CA THR A 94 10.08 -8.60 7.00
C THR A 94 10.00 -7.09 6.77
N GLN A 95 10.31 -6.65 5.56
CA GLN A 95 10.27 -5.24 5.16
C GLN A 95 8.86 -4.67 5.14
N ILE A 96 7.86 -5.44 4.67
CA ILE A 96 6.44 -5.08 4.73
C ILE A 96 6.00 -4.90 6.19
N LYS A 97 6.39 -5.81 7.10
CA LYS A 97 6.10 -5.67 8.54
C LYS A 97 6.72 -4.41 9.15
N ASN A 98 7.98 -4.12 8.80
CA ASN A 98 8.62 -2.88 9.21
C ASN A 98 7.87 -1.65 8.69
N ALA A 99 7.48 -1.66 7.41
CA ALA A 99 6.71 -0.60 6.80
C ALA A 99 5.37 -0.38 7.50
N ILE A 100 4.63 -1.44 7.84
CA ILE A 100 3.39 -1.35 8.63
C ILE A 100 3.66 -0.62 9.95
N SER A 101 4.64 -1.08 10.74
CA SER A 101 4.98 -0.48 12.04
C SER A 101 5.33 1.01 11.91
N VAL A 102 6.10 1.37 10.87
CA VAL A 102 6.47 2.76 10.57
C VAL A 102 5.23 3.58 10.21
N ILE A 103 4.36 3.11 9.32
CA ILE A 103 3.14 3.83 8.92
C ILE A 103 2.20 4.01 10.12
N GLN A 104 2.03 2.99 10.95
CA GLN A 104 1.23 3.07 12.19
C GLN A 104 1.79 4.10 13.17
N SER A 105 3.13 4.23 13.26
CA SER A 105 3.78 5.24 14.09
C SER A 105 3.45 6.69 13.69
N TRP A 106 2.95 6.92 12.48
CA TRP A 106 2.47 8.23 12.04
C TRP A 106 1.15 8.64 12.69
N LYS A 107 0.51 7.76 13.47
CA LYS A 107 -0.70 8.00 14.28
C LYS A 107 -1.89 8.56 13.48
N MET A 108 -2.04 8.11 12.24
CA MET A 108 -3.20 8.44 11.41
C MET A 108 -4.42 7.58 11.81
N PRO A 109 -5.65 8.11 11.78
CA PRO A 109 -6.86 7.38 12.16
C PRO A 109 -7.36 6.47 11.03
N VAL A 110 -6.48 5.60 10.51
CA VAL A 110 -6.75 4.72 9.36
C VAL A 110 -6.21 3.31 9.61
N LYS A 111 -6.83 2.31 8.99
CA LYS A 111 -6.34 0.94 9.04
C LYS A 111 -5.08 0.79 8.18
N VAL A 112 -4.07 0.08 8.67
CA VAL A 112 -2.84 -0.21 7.93
C VAL A 112 -2.68 -1.72 7.83
N ASN A 113 -2.66 -2.24 6.60
CA ASN A 113 -2.45 -3.65 6.31
C ASN A 113 -1.22 -3.84 5.40
N GLY A 114 -0.60 -5.01 5.50
CA GLY A 114 0.43 -5.47 4.57
C GLY A 114 -0.08 -6.60 3.70
N ALA A 115 0.48 -6.73 2.50
CA ALA A 115 0.21 -7.86 1.62
C ALA A 115 1.44 -8.29 0.83
N TRP A 116 1.50 -9.58 0.51
CA TRP A 116 2.40 -10.13 -0.49
C TRP A 116 1.65 -10.38 -1.79
N ILE A 117 2.26 -10.04 -2.92
CA ILE A 117 1.72 -10.36 -4.24
C ILE A 117 2.51 -11.52 -4.80
N ASN A 118 1.85 -12.66 -4.96
CA ASN A 118 2.51 -13.90 -5.38
C ASN A 118 2.71 -13.96 -6.91
N GLU A 119 3.30 -15.06 -7.36
CA GLU A 119 3.60 -15.36 -8.76
C GLU A 119 2.36 -15.38 -9.67
N ASP A 120 1.18 -15.66 -9.10
CA ASP A 120 -0.11 -15.65 -9.80
C ASP A 120 -0.80 -14.27 -9.76
N PHE A 121 -0.09 -13.25 -9.25
CA PHE A 121 -0.57 -11.88 -9.02
C PHE A 121 -1.75 -11.77 -8.04
N GLU A 122 -1.87 -12.73 -7.14
CA GLU A 122 -2.87 -12.70 -6.07
C GLU A 122 -2.35 -11.96 -4.83
N LEU A 123 -3.26 -11.29 -4.13
CA LEU A 123 -2.94 -10.50 -2.93
C LEU A 123 -3.13 -11.33 -1.65
N GLU A 124 -2.02 -11.78 -1.08
CA GLU A 124 -1.95 -12.45 0.23
C GLU A 124 -1.87 -11.40 1.35
N ILE A 125 -3.03 -10.99 1.89
CA ILE A 125 -3.09 -10.05 3.01
C ILE A 125 -2.53 -10.73 4.26
N MET A 126 -1.63 -10.02 4.95
CA MET A 126 -0.98 -10.50 6.15
C MET A 126 -1.92 -10.36 7.35
N GLU A 127 -2.01 -11.41 8.17
CA GLU A 127 -2.54 -11.33 9.53
C GLU A 127 -1.45 -10.73 10.43
N ILE A 128 -1.80 -9.69 11.19
CA ILE A 128 -0.89 -8.88 11.99
C ILE A 128 -1.42 -8.81 13.42
#